data_AF-A0A256HP29-F1
#
_entry.id   AF-A0A256HP29-F1
#
_cell.length_a   1.000
_cell.length_b   1.000
_cell.length_c   1.000
_cell.angle_alpha   90.00
_cell.angle_beta   90.00
_cell.angle_gamma   90.00
#
_symmetry.space_group_name_H-M   'P 1'
#
loop_
_entity.id
_entity.type
_entity.pdbx_description
1 polymer ?
#
loop_
_entity_poly.entity_id
_entity_poly.type
_entity_poly.pdbx_seq_one_letter_code
_entity_poly.pdbx_strand_id
1 'polypeptide(L)'
;MRFSRDRRGQSVVIGTVILFGFLILALSLYQVQVVPQQNGQVEFQHFEEVRNDLVELRAGIVRAGSTDRAQYETIRLGTQYPTRIFAINPPDPSGTIRTSDSYNISVTNGTESVNVTTRFIKYQPGYNRIQPSPTWYDASVLYIDERGNGGGFAVIEDQSLVGTDGTVRITALQNEFQQSGLGRVTIELYPTENDTKSLPTGDLTIGVPTRLTGEEYWDDTEIPAASYGGVVNDSYDDGVHKLTIETKRKDLELNTVGIQKAPEGTNPVSTVSATAPSEPEGPPTSDEPSLGEFTVSVSKSTGNDKIQEATADGTTVNPDPNYEIRLELRQGGDSKQNEIQMTDPFSVSTDSPSGNPKQLDVTVDLLDGNGNVVQSCESNEQLSTSNSLNTEQGDFTCS
;
A
#
# COMPACT_ATOMS: atom_id res chain seq x y z
N MET A 1 -46.31 -59.11 -42.07
CA MET A 1 -45.70 -58.33 -40.96
C MET A 1 -46.04 -56.86 -41.15
N ARG A 2 -46.72 -56.23 -40.19
CA ARG A 2 -47.17 -54.84 -40.29
C ARG A 2 -46.41 -54.05 -39.21
N PHE A 3 -45.46 -53.22 -39.63
CA PHE A 3 -44.73 -52.31 -38.72
C PHE A 3 -45.71 -51.26 -38.19
N SER A 4 -46.14 -51.42 -36.94
CA SER A 4 -46.78 -50.34 -36.19
C SER A 4 -45.71 -49.28 -35.92
N ARG A 5 -45.73 -48.19 -36.68
CA ARG A 5 -44.91 -47.01 -36.40
C ARG A 5 -45.40 -46.39 -35.10
N ASP A 6 -44.68 -46.65 -34.02
CA ASP A 6 -44.87 -45.97 -32.74
C ASP A 6 -44.42 -44.51 -32.87
N ARG A 7 -45.38 -43.59 -33.06
CA ARG A 7 -45.14 -42.14 -33.17
C ARG A 7 -45.21 -41.43 -31.82
N ARG A 8 -45.36 -42.15 -30.70
CA ARG A 8 -45.59 -41.55 -29.37
C ARG A 8 -44.32 -40.97 -28.74
N GLY A 9 -43.13 -41.45 -29.14
CA GLY A 9 -41.85 -40.88 -28.72
C GLY A 9 -41.53 -39.50 -29.31
N GLN A 10 -42.14 -39.11 -30.43
CA GLN A 10 -41.82 -37.84 -31.10
C GLN A 10 -42.31 -36.60 -30.32
N SER A 11 -43.50 -36.65 -29.72
CA SER A 11 -44.04 -35.50 -28.97
C SER A 11 -43.24 -35.19 -27.71
N VAL A 12 -42.72 -36.23 -27.03
CA VAL A 12 -41.85 -36.06 -25.85
C VAL A 12 -40.52 -35.42 -26.28
N VAL A 13 -39.90 -35.90 -27.36
CA VAL A 13 -38.65 -35.33 -27.88
C VAL A 13 -38.82 -33.89 -28.33
N ILE A 14 -39.90 -33.57 -29.05
CA ILE A 14 -40.21 -32.19 -29.46
C ILE A 14 -40.43 -31.29 -28.23
N GLY A 15 -41.14 -31.77 -27.21
CA GLY A 15 -41.32 -31.06 -25.95
C GLY A 15 -40.00 -30.77 -25.23
N THR A 16 -39.12 -31.77 -25.12
CA THR A 16 -37.79 -31.62 -24.50
C THR A 16 -36.91 -30.62 -25.27
N VAL A 17 -36.90 -30.67 -26.60
CA VAL A 17 -36.13 -29.72 -27.42
C VAL A 17 -36.64 -28.29 -27.23
N ILE A 18 -37.96 -28.09 -27.18
CA ILE A 18 -38.54 -26.76 -26.95
C ILE A 18 -38.21 -26.26 -25.53
N LEU A 19 -38.35 -27.09 -24.50
CA LEU A 19 -38.00 -26.74 -23.12
C LEU A 19 -36.50 -26.41 -23.00
N PHE A 20 -35.65 -27.20 -23.63
CA PHE A 20 -34.22 -26.93 -23.67
C PHE A 20 -33.92 -25.63 -24.41
N GLY A 21 -34.61 -25.35 -25.52
CA GLY A 21 -34.52 -24.06 -26.21
C GLY A 21 -34.89 -22.89 -25.31
N PHE A 22 -35.99 -22.97 -24.57
CA PHE A 22 -36.37 -21.97 -23.57
C PHE A 22 -35.34 -21.82 -22.45
N LEU A 23 -34.75 -22.92 -21.98
CA LEU A 23 -33.70 -22.88 -20.98
C LEU A 23 -32.48 -22.11 -21.50
N ILE A 24 -32.02 -22.38 -22.71
CA ILE A 24 -30.89 -21.66 -23.32
C ILE A 24 -31.22 -20.17 -23.51
N LEU A 25 -32.44 -19.84 -23.95
CA LEU A 25 -32.88 -18.45 -24.05
C LEU A 25 -32.91 -17.75 -22.67
N ALA A 26 -33.41 -18.43 -21.64
CA ALA A 26 -33.43 -17.90 -20.28
C ALA A 26 -32.01 -17.68 -19.74
N LEU A 27 -31.09 -18.63 -19.95
CA LEU A 27 -29.67 -18.47 -19.58
C LEU A 27 -29.00 -17.33 -20.34
N SER A 28 -29.32 -17.16 -21.62
CA SER A 28 -28.81 -16.05 -22.44
C SER A 28 -29.28 -14.71 -21.88
N LEU A 29 -30.57 -14.59 -21.53
CA LEU A 29 -31.12 -13.39 -20.90
C LEU A 29 -30.48 -13.12 -19.53
N TYR A 30 -30.27 -14.17 -18.73
CA TYR A 30 -29.58 -14.07 -17.45
C TYR A 30 -28.16 -13.52 -17.61
N GLN A 31 -27.41 -14.01 -18.60
CA GLN A 31 -26.05 -13.56 -18.89
C GLN A 31 -25.98 -12.10 -19.37
N VAL A 32 -26.99 -11.63 -20.11
CA VAL A 32 -27.01 -10.27 -20.69
C VAL A 32 -27.56 -9.23 -19.73
N GLN A 33 -28.49 -9.59 -18.85
CA GLN A 33 -29.20 -8.62 -17.99
C GLN A 33 -28.78 -8.73 -16.52
N VAL A 34 -28.73 -9.93 -15.97
CA VAL A 34 -28.54 -10.12 -14.52
C VAL A 34 -27.08 -10.10 -14.14
N VAL A 35 -26.21 -10.77 -14.91
CA VAL A 35 -24.76 -10.82 -14.60
C VAL A 35 -24.12 -9.42 -14.62
N PRO A 36 -24.35 -8.54 -15.61
CA PRO A 36 -23.75 -7.21 -15.60
C PRO A 36 -24.24 -6.35 -14.42
N GLN A 37 -25.52 -6.47 -14.03
CA GLN A 37 -26.06 -5.73 -12.88
C GLN A 37 -25.41 -6.19 -11.57
N GLN A 38 -25.30 -7.49 -11.35
CA GLN A 38 -24.64 -8.04 -10.16
C GLN A 38 -23.16 -7.67 -10.10
N ASN A 39 -22.47 -7.70 -11.25
CA ASN A 39 -21.08 -7.28 -11.32
C ASN A 39 -20.93 -5.78 -11.02
N GLY A 40 -21.80 -4.94 -11.58
CA GLY A 40 -21.82 -3.51 -11.27
C GLY A 40 -22.09 -3.22 -9.80
N GLN A 41 -22.91 -4.03 -9.13
CA GLN A 41 -23.14 -3.91 -7.69
C GLN A 41 -21.87 -4.23 -6.88
N VAL A 42 -21.13 -5.28 -7.24
CA VAL A 42 -19.85 -5.63 -6.58
C VAL A 42 -18.81 -4.53 -6.79
N GLU A 43 -18.71 -3.98 -8.00
CA GLU A 43 -17.80 -2.87 -8.29
C GLU A 43 -18.18 -1.58 -7.55
N PHE A 44 -19.48 -1.27 -7.43
CA PHE A 44 -19.95 -0.11 -6.67
C PHE A 44 -19.66 -0.26 -5.18
N GLN A 45 -19.88 -1.45 -4.60
CA GLN A 45 -19.52 -1.73 -3.20
C GLN A 45 -18.03 -1.54 -2.97
N HIS A 46 -17.19 -2.09 -3.85
CA HIS A 46 -15.75 -1.89 -3.77
C HIS A 46 -15.36 -0.41 -3.91
N PHE A 47 -16.03 0.35 -4.78
CA PHE A 47 -15.78 1.79 -4.91
C PHE A 47 -16.08 2.55 -3.61
N GLU A 48 -17.16 2.22 -2.90
CA GLU A 48 -17.46 2.81 -1.60
C GLU A 48 -16.44 2.42 -0.52
N GLU A 49 -15.97 1.17 -0.51
CA GLU A 49 -14.89 0.70 0.37
C GLU A 49 -13.60 1.52 0.13
N VAL A 50 -13.14 1.60 -1.12
CA VAL A 50 -11.91 2.33 -1.44
C VAL A 50 -12.03 3.82 -1.17
N ARG A 51 -13.20 4.42 -1.37
CA ARG A 51 -13.42 5.82 -0.99
C ARG A 51 -13.12 6.04 0.49
N ASN A 52 -13.58 5.14 1.37
CA ASN A 52 -13.31 5.23 2.80
C ASN A 52 -11.82 4.99 3.09
N ASP A 53 -11.19 3.99 2.47
CA ASP A 53 -9.75 3.73 2.62
C ASP A 53 -8.91 4.97 2.20
N LEU A 54 -9.33 5.71 1.16
CA LEU A 54 -8.65 6.93 0.71
C LEU A 54 -8.86 8.12 1.65
N VAL A 55 -10.01 8.21 2.32
CA VAL A 55 -10.23 9.17 3.41
C VAL A 55 -9.29 8.87 4.58
N GLU A 56 -9.14 7.59 4.94
CA GLU A 56 -8.19 7.15 5.96
C GLU A 56 -6.74 7.44 5.54
N LEU A 57 -6.36 7.17 4.29
CA LEU A 57 -5.05 7.51 3.75
C LEU A 57 -4.76 9.02 3.86
N ARG A 58 -5.70 9.87 3.45
CA ARG A 58 -5.56 11.33 3.59
C ARG A 58 -5.33 11.72 5.05
N ALA A 59 -6.15 11.18 5.96
CA ALA A 59 -5.99 11.44 7.38
C ALA A 59 -4.63 10.95 7.90
N GLY A 60 -4.16 9.79 7.43
CA GLY A 60 -2.84 9.23 7.71
C GLY A 60 -1.71 10.16 7.26
N ILE A 61 -1.79 10.74 6.06
CA ILE A 61 -0.78 11.70 5.56
C ILE A 61 -0.70 12.93 6.48
N VAL A 62 -1.85 13.51 6.82
CA VAL A 62 -1.91 14.68 7.71
C VAL A 62 -1.44 14.33 9.14
N ARG A 63 -1.81 13.15 9.66
CA ARG A 63 -1.37 12.65 10.97
C ARG A 63 0.13 12.39 11.01
N ALA A 64 0.69 11.77 9.97
CA ALA A 64 2.11 11.48 9.88
C ALA A 64 2.92 12.78 10.00
N GLY A 65 2.55 13.79 9.20
CA GLY A 65 3.23 15.08 9.21
C GLY A 65 3.02 15.90 10.49
N SER A 66 1.88 15.78 11.16
CA SER A 66 1.58 16.59 12.37
C SER A 66 2.02 15.95 13.68
N THR A 67 2.09 14.62 13.74
CA THR A 67 2.48 13.89 14.96
C THR A 67 3.90 13.36 14.92
N ASP A 68 4.58 13.55 13.79
CA ASP A 68 5.95 13.09 13.57
C ASP A 68 6.08 11.55 13.79
N ARG A 69 5.02 10.80 13.49
CA ARG A 69 4.98 9.33 13.61
C ARG A 69 4.62 8.65 12.31
N ALA A 70 5.25 7.51 12.04
CA ALA A 70 4.91 6.68 10.90
C ALA A 70 3.42 6.27 10.96
N GLN A 71 2.77 6.21 9.79
CA GLN A 71 1.40 5.72 9.62
C GLN A 71 1.38 4.61 8.57
N TYR A 72 0.46 3.66 8.72
CA TYR A 72 0.33 2.48 7.87
C TYR A 72 -1.13 2.38 7.45
N GLU A 73 -1.43 2.77 6.22
CA GLU A 73 -2.81 2.87 5.74
C GLU A 73 -3.02 1.82 4.65
N THR A 74 -4.02 0.96 4.83
CA THR A 74 -4.28 -0.16 3.92
C THR A 74 -5.41 0.17 2.96
N ILE A 75 -5.16 0.02 1.65
CA ILE A 75 -6.14 0.25 0.60
C ILE A 75 -6.42 -1.04 -0.15
N ARG A 76 -7.70 -1.32 -0.40
CA ARG A 76 -8.09 -2.40 -1.31
C ARG A 76 -8.03 -1.92 -2.76
N LEU A 77 -7.11 -2.44 -3.57
CA LEU A 77 -6.94 -1.95 -4.94
C LEU A 77 -8.01 -2.48 -5.90
N GLY A 78 -8.45 -3.73 -5.71
CA GLY A 78 -9.43 -4.39 -6.59
C GLY A 78 -10.34 -5.35 -5.85
N THR A 79 -11.24 -5.98 -6.63
CA THR A 79 -12.24 -6.91 -6.10
C THR A 79 -12.38 -8.13 -7.01
N GLN A 80 -13.07 -9.16 -6.52
CA GLN A 80 -13.31 -10.41 -7.22
C GLN A 80 -14.80 -10.62 -7.42
N TYR A 81 -15.18 -11.13 -8.61
CA TYR A 81 -16.56 -11.48 -8.85
C TYR A 81 -16.94 -12.80 -8.16
N PRO A 82 -18.18 -12.93 -7.68
CA PRO A 82 -18.65 -14.18 -7.11
C PRO A 82 -18.65 -15.29 -8.16
N THR A 83 -18.30 -16.51 -7.76
CA THR A 83 -18.33 -17.68 -8.64
C THR A 83 -19.75 -17.99 -9.10
N ARG A 84 -19.88 -18.51 -10.33
CA ARG A 84 -21.18 -18.76 -10.99
C ARG A 84 -21.21 -20.16 -11.58
N ILE A 85 -22.35 -20.84 -11.45
CA ILE A 85 -22.53 -22.23 -11.92
C ILE A 85 -22.91 -22.27 -13.41
N PHE A 86 -23.78 -21.36 -13.87
CA PHE A 86 -24.34 -21.38 -15.24
C PHE A 86 -23.96 -20.16 -16.09
N ALA A 87 -23.09 -19.29 -15.58
CA ALA A 87 -22.75 -18.01 -16.19
C ALA A 87 -21.24 -17.76 -16.09
N ILE A 88 -20.75 -16.86 -16.94
CA ILE A 88 -19.32 -16.53 -17.04
C ILE A 88 -19.11 -15.10 -16.57
N ASN A 89 -18.08 -14.90 -15.74
CA ASN A 89 -17.60 -13.58 -15.34
C ASN A 89 -16.53 -13.06 -16.30
N PRO A 90 -16.43 -11.74 -16.49
CA PRO A 90 -15.22 -11.14 -17.03
C PRO A 90 -14.04 -11.30 -16.04
N PRO A 91 -12.81 -10.97 -16.44
CA PRO A 91 -11.67 -10.91 -15.53
C PRO A 91 -11.98 -10.00 -14.32
N ASP A 92 -11.48 -10.40 -13.16
CA ASP A 92 -11.65 -9.64 -11.93
C ASP A 92 -11.04 -8.23 -12.07
N PRO A 93 -11.74 -7.17 -11.61
CA PRO A 93 -11.27 -5.81 -11.75
C PRO A 93 -10.12 -5.51 -10.77
N SER A 94 -8.96 -5.15 -11.32
CA SER A 94 -7.84 -4.60 -10.56
C SER A 94 -7.89 -3.08 -10.53
N GLY A 95 -7.28 -2.47 -9.52
CA GLY A 95 -7.06 -1.02 -9.49
C GLY A 95 -5.58 -0.69 -9.38
N THR A 96 -5.27 0.57 -9.66
CA THR A 96 -3.92 1.12 -9.59
C THR A 96 -3.92 2.35 -8.71
N ILE A 97 -3.01 2.38 -7.73
CA ILE A 97 -2.66 3.56 -6.98
C ILE A 97 -1.26 4.01 -7.37
N ARG A 98 -1.07 5.31 -7.56
CA ARG A 98 0.25 5.85 -7.88
C ARG A 98 0.40 7.30 -7.46
N THR A 99 1.65 7.72 -7.31
CA THR A 99 2.00 9.13 -7.22
C THR A 99 2.01 9.81 -8.59
N SER A 100 1.82 11.13 -8.62
CA SER A 100 2.10 11.96 -9.80
C SER A 100 3.61 12.20 -9.98
N ASP A 101 3.93 12.93 -11.04
CA ASP A 101 5.21 13.63 -11.15
C ASP A 101 5.41 14.59 -9.98
N SER A 102 6.67 14.94 -9.71
CA SER A 102 7.04 15.83 -8.62
C SER A 102 6.84 17.30 -8.99
N TYR A 103 6.23 18.06 -8.08
CA TYR A 103 6.06 19.50 -8.17
C TYR A 103 6.69 20.18 -6.95
N ASN A 104 6.98 21.47 -7.05
CA ASN A 104 7.64 22.21 -5.96
C ASN A 104 6.65 23.11 -5.23
N ILE A 105 6.50 22.90 -3.93
CA ILE A 105 5.95 23.91 -3.03
C ILE A 105 7.01 25.00 -2.88
N SER A 106 6.66 26.23 -3.23
CA SER A 106 7.57 27.38 -3.13
C SER A 106 7.23 28.20 -1.89
N VAL A 107 8.22 28.49 -1.05
CA VAL A 107 8.06 29.34 0.14
C VAL A 107 8.99 30.53 0.01
N THR A 108 8.44 31.74 -0.05
CA THR A 108 9.24 32.96 -0.27
C THR A 108 8.81 34.13 0.63
N ASN A 109 9.77 34.98 1.02
CA ASN A 109 9.52 36.31 1.59
C ASN A 109 9.95 37.43 0.60
N GLY A 110 9.87 37.18 -0.70
CA GLY A 110 10.26 38.13 -1.76
C GLY A 110 11.77 38.29 -2.00
N THR A 111 12.63 38.00 -1.02
CA THR A 111 14.10 38.04 -1.18
C THR A 111 14.74 36.65 -1.21
N GLU A 112 14.23 35.73 -0.41
CA GLU A 112 14.69 34.34 -0.30
C GLU A 112 13.58 33.39 -0.74
N SER A 113 13.95 32.24 -1.29
CA SER A 113 13.00 31.22 -1.73
C SER A 113 13.53 29.84 -1.40
N VAL A 114 12.67 29.01 -0.79
CA VAL A 114 12.92 27.60 -0.52
C VAL A 114 11.88 26.79 -1.28
N ASN A 115 12.31 25.70 -1.91
CA ASN A 115 11.43 24.79 -2.62
C ASN A 115 11.40 23.44 -1.91
N VAL A 116 10.20 22.91 -1.71
CA VAL A 116 9.99 21.57 -1.14
C VAL A 116 9.21 20.74 -2.14
N THR A 117 9.76 19.58 -2.50
CA THR A 117 9.13 18.68 -3.45
C THR A 117 7.87 18.06 -2.86
N THR A 118 6.81 17.95 -3.66
CA THR A 118 5.58 17.24 -3.33
C THR A 118 5.05 16.50 -4.55
N ARG A 119 4.26 15.46 -4.31
CA ARG A 119 3.54 14.66 -5.31
C ARG A 119 2.07 14.54 -4.90
N PHE A 120 1.23 14.22 -5.86
CA PHE A 120 -0.18 13.92 -5.66
C PHE A 120 -0.39 12.41 -5.64
N ILE A 121 -1.52 11.95 -5.10
CA ILE A 121 -1.92 10.53 -5.19
C ILE A 121 -3.08 10.41 -6.16
N LYS A 122 -3.02 9.41 -7.02
CA LYS A 122 -4.09 9.02 -7.93
C LYS A 122 -4.47 7.57 -7.69
N TYR A 123 -5.73 7.32 -7.40
CA TYR A 123 -6.33 5.99 -7.49
C TYR A 123 -7.20 5.89 -8.74
N GLN A 124 -6.95 4.86 -9.55
CA GLN A 124 -7.74 4.53 -10.74
C GLN A 124 -8.27 3.09 -10.60
N PRO A 125 -9.58 2.89 -10.47
CA PRO A 125 -10.15 1.56 -10.56
C PRO A 125 -10.19 1.07 -12.01
N GLY A 126 -9.98 -0.23 -12.21
CA GLY A 126 -10.10 -0.94 -13.48
C GLY A 126 -11.38 -1.79 -13.55
N TYR A 127 -12.51 -1.19 -13.18
CA TYR A 127 -13.83 -1.81 -13.24
C TYR A 127 -14.28 -2.08 -14.69
N ASN A 128 -15.10 -3.11 -14.87
CA ASN A 128 -15.63 -3.53 -16.16
C ASN A 128 -17.05 -3.03 -16.44
N ARG A 129 -17.86 -2.71 -15.42
CA ARG A 129 -19.27 -2.30 -15.58
C ARG A 129 -19.48 -0.83 -15.25
N ILE A 130 -19.01 -0.39 -14.09
CA ILE A 130 -18.98 1.02 -13.77
C ILE A 130 -17.69 1.64 -14.30
N GLN A 131 -17.77 2.87 -14.78
CA GLN A 131 -16.61 3.63 -15.28
C GLN A 131 -16.45 4.91 -14.46
N PRO A 132 -16.15 4.80 -13.15
CA PRO A 132 -15.94 5.97 -12.33
C PRO A 132 -14.63 6.64 -12.72
N SER A 133 -14.58 7.96 -12.58
CA SER A 133 -13.33 8.68 -12.70
C SER A 133 -12.31 8.34 -11.61
N PRO A 134 -11.03 8.61 -11.88
CA PRO A 134 -9.99 8.52 -10.86
C PRO A 134 -10.26 9.45 -9.68
N THR A 135 -9.87 8.98 -8.50
CA THR A 135 -9.83 9.77 -7.28
C THR A 135 -8.43 10.33 -7.10
N TRP A 136 -8.35 11.60 -6.72
CA TRP A 136 -7.11 12.34 -6.55
C TRP A 136 -7.02 12.89 -5.14
N TYR A 137 -5.79 12.90 -4.61
CA TYR A 137 -5.40 13.66 -3.44
C TYR A 137 -4.29 14.64 -3.83
N ASP A 138 -4.58 15.94 -3.74
CA ASP A 138 -3.63 17.02 -3.88
C ASP A 138 -4.03 18.22 -3.02
N ALA A 139 -3.04 19.03 -2.63
CA ALA A 139 -3.26 20.23 -1.80
C ALA A 139 -4.18 19.99 -0.57
N SER A 140 -4.08 18.82 0.06
CA SER A 140 -4.92 18.39 1.20
C SER A 140 -6.41 18.12 0.89
N VAL A 141 -6.80 18.13 -0.39
CA VAL A 141 -8.17 17.84 -0.85
C VAL A 141 -8.23 16.43 -1.42
N LEU A 142 -9.29 15.68 -1.09
CA LEU A 142 -9.58 14.39 -1.72
C LEU A 142 -10.83 14.54 -2.59
N TYR A 143 -10.76 14.19 -3.86
CA TYR A 143 -11.88 14.39 -4.78
C TYR A 143 -11.87 13.42 -5.97
N ILE A 144 -13.02 13.26 -6.62
CA ILE A 144 -13.18 12.48 -7.86
C ILE A 144 -13.11 13.45 -9.04
N ASP A 145 -12.33 13.11 -10.07
CA ASP A 145 -12.10 13.97 -11.23
C ASP A 145 -12.87 13.52 -12.48
N GLU A 146 -14.10 14.01 -12.65
CA GLU A 146 -14.99 13.69 -13.79
C GLU A 146 -14.75 14.60 -15.02
N ARG A 147 -13.75 15.49 -15.00
CA ARG A 147 -13.48 16.42 -16.11
C ARG A 147 -13.17 15.70 -17.42
N GLY A 148 -12.49 14.55 -17.34
CA GLY A 148 -12.20 13.68 -18.48
C GLY A 148 -13.45 13.07 -19.14
N ASN A 149 -14.59 13.03 -18.43
CA ASN A 149 -15.85 12.44 -18.88
C ASN A 149 -16.90 13.52 -19.23
N GLY A 150 -16.51 14.80 -19.32
CA GLY A 150 -17.43 15.92 -19.53
C GLY A 150 -18.23 16.33 -18.29
N GLY A 151 -17.83 15.82 -17.11
CA GLY A 151 -18.32 16.27 -15.81
C GLY A 151 -17.43 17.36 -15.21
N GLY A 152 -17.60 17.59 -13.90
CA GLY A 152 -16.73 18.46 -13.11
C GLY A 152 -15.85 17.64 -12.17
N PHE A 153 -15.79 18.03 -10.90
CA PHE A 153 -15.15 17.27 -9.84
C PHE A 153 -16.14 17.10 -8.68
N ALA A 154 -15.89 16.12 -7.81
CA ALA A 154 -16.69 15.90 -6.61
C ALA A 154 -15.76 15.77 -5.40
N VAL A 155 -15.78 16.77 -4.52
CA VAL A 155 -15.00 16.77 -3.28
C VAL A 155 -15.55 15.71 -2.33
N ILE A 156 -14.66 14.86 -1.84
CA ILE A 156 -14.92 13.86 -0.81
C ILE A 156 -14.50 14.44 0.55
N GLU A 157 -13.28 14.97 0.63
CA GLU A 157 -12.74 15.64 1.82
C GLU A 157 -12.21 17.02 1.44
N ASP A 158 -12.61 18.01 2.22
CA ASP A 158 -12.24 19.41 2.02
C ASP A 158 -10.78 19.68 2.38
N GLN A 159 -10.26 20.86 2.09
CA GLN A 159 -8.90 21.25 2.41
C GLN A 159 -8.66 21.28 3.93
N SER A 160 -7.46 20.90 4.34
CA SER A 160 -6.95 21.09 5.71
C SER A 160 -5.63 21.87 5.73
N LEU A 161 -5.40 22.70 4.70
CA LEU A 161 -4.23 23.56 4.58
C LEU A 161 -4.29 24.74 5.54
N VAL A 162 -5.47 25.34 5.72
CA VAL A 162 -5.64 26.51 6.59
C VAL A 162 -6.65 26.17 7.68
N GLY A 163 -6.17 26.13 8.92
CA GLY A 163 -7.00 25.91 10.09
C GLY A 163 -7.90 27.10 10.40
N THR A 164 -8.97 26.86 11.16
CA THR A 164 -9.89 27.91 11.63
C THR A 164 -9.21 28.94 12.54
N ASP A 165 -8.08 28.58 13.14
CA ASP A 165 -7.21 29.44 13.95
C ASP A 165 -6.24 30.30 13.11
N GLY A 166 -6.22 30.11 11.79
CA GLY A 166 -5.33 30.79 10.85
C GLY A 166 -3.96 30.14 10.70
N THR A 167 -3.72 29.00 11.34
CA THR A 167 -2.48 28.24 11.15
C THR A 167 -2.50 27.56 9.78
N VAL A 168 -1.41 27.73 9.03
CA VAL A 168 -1.23 27.10 7.71
C VAL A 168 -0.42 25.84 7.90
N ARG A 169 -1.03 24.68 7.63
CA ARG A 169 -0.40 23.37 7.74
C ARG A 169 -0.32 22.71 6.38
N ILE A 170 0.90 22.56 5.87
CA ILE A 170 1.16 21.95 4.57
C ILE A 170 1.95 20.67 4.80
N THR A 171 1.47 19.57 4.24
CA THR A 171 2.18 18.29 4.27
C THR A 171 2.59 17.94 2.84
N ALA A 172 3.89 18.06 2.57
CA ALA A 172 4.50 17.71 1.30
C ALA A 172 4.70 16.19 1.22
N LEU A 173 4.15 15.56 0.18
CA LEU A 173 4.23 14.13 -0.02
C LEU A 173 5.37 13.78 -0.97
N GLN A 174 6.30 12.93 -0.56
CA GLN A 174 7.51 12.60 -1.33
C GLN A 174 7.62 11.11 -1.63
N ASN A 175 8.61 10.80 -2.48
CA ASN A 175 8.89 9.49 -3.09
C ASN A 175 7.88 9.06 -4.15
N GLU A 176 8.38 8.26 -5.09
CA GLU A 176 7.55 7.62 -6.10
C GLU A 176 6.94 6.35 -5.54
N PHE A 177 5.67 6.15 -5.85
CA PHE A 177 4.95 4.95 -5.49
C PHE A 177 4.00 4.57 -6.61
N GLN A 178 3.95 3.29 -6.96
CA GLN A 178 2.98 2.74 -7.88
C GLN A 178 2.70 1.29 -7.51
N GLN A 179 1.43 0.95 -7.34
CA GLN A 179 0.99 -0.42 -7.14
C GLN A 179 -0.30 -0.70 -7.91
N SER A 180 -0.39 -1.90 -8.47
CA SER A 180 -1.59 -2.40 -9.15
C SER A 180 -1.95 -3.78 -8.61
N GLY A 181 -3.23 -4.07 -8.40
CA GLY A 181 -3.62 -5.40 -7.93
C GLY A 181 -5.11 -5.62 -7.70
N LEU A 182 -5.43 -6.87 -7.36
CA LEU A 182 -6.78 -7.34 -6.96
C LEU A 182 -6.98 -7.36 -5.44
N GLY A 183 -5.90 -7.14 -4.68
CA GLY A 183 -5.85 -7.30 -3.23
C GLY A 183 -5.65 -5.98 -2.49
N ARG A 184 -5.25 -6.10 -1.22
CA ARG A 184 -4.93 -4.95 -0.37
C ARG A 184 -3.45 -4.60 -0.52
N VAL A 185 -3.14 -3.31 -0.50
CA VAL A 185 -1.78 -2.78 -0.39
C VAL A 185 -1.70 -1.91 0.87
N THR A 186 -0.61 -2.03 1.61
CA THR A 186 -0.30 -1.10 2.71
C THR A 186 0.59 0.02 2.18
N ILE A 187 0.18 1.25 2.43
CA ILE A 187 0.97 2.45 2.17
C ILE A 187 1.56 2.90 3.50
N GLU A 188 2.88 2.91 3.54
CA GLU A 188 3.63 3.35 4.70
C GLU A 188 4.02 4.82 4.51
N LEU A 189 3.81 5.61 5.55
CA LEU A 189 3.99 7.05 5.54
C LEU A 189 5.01 7.42 6.61
N TYR A 190 6.20 7.83 6.18
CA TYR A 190 7.32 8.17 7.06
C TYR A 190 7.52 9.68 7.12
N PRO A 191 7.25 10.33 8.28
CA PRO A 191 7.47 11.76 8.43
C PRO A 191 8.94 12.09 8.67
N THR A 192 9.27 13.35 8.40
CA THR A 192 10.59 13.94 8.63
C THR A 192 10.49 15.00 9.70
N GLU A 193 11.60 15.30 10.37
CA GLU A 193 11.65 16.44 11.28
C GLU A 193 11.26 17.73 10.54
N ASN A 194 10.39 18.49 11.17
CA ASN A 194 9.98 19.80 10.70
C ASN A 194 11.16 20.79 10.73
N ASP A 195 11.86 20.92 9.61
CA ASP A 195 12.92 21.92 9.45
C ASP A 195 12.33 23.30 9.12
N THR A 196 11.53 23.81 10.05
CA THR A 196 11.04 25.19 9.99
C THR A 196 12.17 26.21 10.11
N LYS A 197 13.41 25.82 10.44
CA LYS A 197 14.57 26.71 10.58
C LYS A 197 15.15 27.13 9.24
N SER A 198 15.11 26.27 8.23
CA SER A 198 15.59 26.58 6.88
C SER A 198 14.65 27.50 6.08
N LEU A 199 13.40 27.68 6.52
CA LEU A 199 12.46 28.59 5.87
C LEU A 199 12.93 30.06 5.93
N PRO A 200 12.43 30.95 5.05
CA PRO A 200 12.64 32.39 5.17
C PRO A 200 11.95 32.96 6.43
N THR A 201 12.47 34.07 6.96
CA THR A 201 11.83 34.77 8.11
C THR A 201 10.79 35.77 7.64
N GLY A 202 9.85 36.20 8.49
CA GLY A 202 8.89 37.26 8.16
C GLY A 202 7.54 36.77 7.61
N ASP A 203 6.94 37.60 6.78
CA ASP A 203 5.72 37.28 6.02
C ASP A 203 6.10 36.36 4.85
N LEU A 204 5.30 35.34 4.60
CA LEU A 204 5.59 34.29 3.64
C LEU A 204 4.46 34.18 2.61
N THR A 205 4.85 34.10 1.35
CA THR A 205 4.00 33.70 0.24
C THR A 205 4.35 32.27 -0.14
N ILE A 206 3.36 31.39 -0.06
CA ILE A 206 3.52 29.97 -0.34
C ILE A 206 2.78 29.62 -1.63
N GLY A 207 3.48 29.06 -2.60
CA GLY A 207 2.90 28.46 -3.80
C GLY A 207 2.72 26.96 -3.61
N VAL A 208 1.49 26.49 -3.52
CA VAL A 208 1.11 25.08 -3.41
C VAL A 208 0.63 24.60 -4.78
N PRO A 209 1.19 23.51 -5.34
CA PRO A 209 0.69 22.93 -6.58
C PRO A 209 -0.67 22.25 -6.32
N THR A 210 -1.64 22.50 -7.18
CA THR A 210 -3.02 21.97 -7.11
C THR A 210 -3.55 21.67 -8.51
N ARG A 211 -4.40 20.65 -8.65
CA ARG A 211 -5.11 20.37 -9.91
C ARG A 211 -6.48 21.03 -10.00
N LEU A 212 -6.95 21.62 -8.91
CA LEU A 212 -8.20 22.38 -8.84
C LEU A 212 -7.93 23.86 -9.12
N THR A 213 -8.78 24.49 -9.94
CA THR A 213 -8.71 25.93 -10.24
C THR A 213 -9.41 26.78 -9.18
N GLY A 214 -9.23 28.10 -9.27
CA GLY A 214 -9.97 29.08 -8.45
C GLY A 214 -11.48 28.96 -8.66
N GLU A 215 -11.92 29.10 -9.91
CA GLU A 215 -13.34 29.06 -10.29
C GLU A 215 -14.03 27.74 -9.96
N GLU A 216 -13.28 26.63 -9.98
CA GLU A 216 -13.82 25.32 -9.65
C GLU A 216 -14.03 25.15 -8.15
N TYR A 217 -13.03 25.50 -7.32
CA TYR A 217 -13.01 25.11 -5.91
C TYR A 217 -12.45 26.20 -4.99
N TRP A 218 -11.25 26.71 -5.26
CA TRP A 218 -10.51 27.50 -4.27
C TRP A 218 -11.13 28.87 -3.98
N ASP A 219 -11.83 29.49 -4.93
CA ASP A 219 -12.47 30.79 -4.72
C ASP A 219 -13.69 30.72 -3.78
N ASP A 220 -14.35 29.57 -3.72
CA ASP A 220 -15.54 29.32 -2.89
C ASP A 220 -15.20 28.57 -1.58
N THR A 221 -13.93 28.18 -1.38
CA THR A 221 -13.50 27.45 -0.18
C THR A 221 -13.38 28.38 1.03
N GLU A 222 -13.70 27.87 2.22
CA GLU A 222 -13.58 28.61 3.49
C GLU A 222 -12.11 28.79 3.92
N ILE A 223 -11.41 29.72 3.27
CA ILE A 223 -10.07 30.17 3.67
C ILE A 223 -10.17 31.64 4.08
N PRO A 224 -9.56 32.07 5.21
CA PRO A 224 -9.50 33.47 5.56
C PRO A 224 -8.95 34.32 4.40
N ALA A 225 -9.65 35.38 4.02
CA ALA A 225 -9.25 36.26 2.91
C ALA A 225 -7.84 36.88 3.09
N ALA A 226 -7.35 36.96 4.33
CA ALA A 226 -6.00 37.42 4.64
C ALA A 226 -4.90 36.38 4.31
N SER A 227 -5.28 35.12 4.10
CA SER A 227 -4.38 34.02 3.77
C SER A 227 -4.56 33.51 2.35
N TYR A 228 -5.65 33.83 1.67
CA TYR A 228 -5.90 33.40 0.30
C TYR A 228 -5.35 34.42 -0.71
N GLY A 229 -4.35 34.00 -1.50
CA GLY A 229 -3.71 34.80 -2.54
C GLY A 229 -4.17 34.48 -3.97
N GLY A 230 -5.16 33.60 -4.14
CA GLY A 230 -5.70 33.20 -5.45
C GLY A 230 -4.98 32.01 -6.08
N VAL A 231 -5.52 31.58 -7.23
CA VAL A 231 -4.99 30.47 -8.04
C VAL A 231 -4.55 30.98 -9.41
N VAL A 232 -3.33 30.62 -9.82
CA VAL A 232 -2.81 30.91 -11.15
C VAL A 232 -2.73 29.62 -11.96
N ASN A 233 -3.41 29.59 -13.11
CA ASN A 233 -3.51 28.38 -13.92
C ASN A 233 -2.18 27.99 -14.58
N ASP A 234 -1.97 26.69 -14.77
CA ASP A 234 -0.87 26.07 -15.52
C ASP A 234 0.53 26.63 -15.18
N SER A 235 0.73 26.94 -13.91
CA SER A 235 1.99 27.50 -13.41
C SER A 235 3.08 26.45 -13.23
N TYR A 236 2.71 25.18 -13.09
CA TYR A 236 3.63 24.06 -12.94
C TYR A 236 3.69 23.21 -14.21
N ASP A 237 2.51 22.77 -14.67
CA ASP A 237 2.32 21.95 -15.87
C ASP A 237 0.88 22.10 -16.36
N ASP A 238 0.55 21.53 -17.52
CA ASP A 238 -0.82 21.48 -18.03
C ASP A 238 -1.78 20.83 -17.02
N GLY A 239 -2.76 21.59 -16.55
CA GLY A 239 -3.71 21.14 -15.53
C GLY A 239 -3.16 21.10 -14.11
N VAL A 240 -2.01 21.75 -13.85
CA VAL A 240 -1.43 21.92 -12.52
C VAL A 240 -1.17 23.41 -12.24
N HIS A 241 -1.99 23.95 -11.35
CA HIS A 241 -2.09 25.35 -11.01
C HIS A 241 -1.31 25.67 -9.74
N LYS A 242 -1.04 26.96 -9.50
CA LYS A 242 -0.40 27.46 -8.28
C LYS A 242 -1.43 28.13 -7.39
N LEU A 243 -1.78 27.48 -6.28
CA LEU A 243 -2.51 28.08 -5.18
C LEU A 243 -1.54 28.93 -4.36
N THR A 244 -1.89 30.20 -4.13
CA THR A 244 -1.10 31.10 -3.32
C THR A 244 -1.71 31.23 -1.93
N ILE A 245 -0.91 30.93 -0.90
CA ILE A 245 -1.27 31.10 0.52
C ILE A 245 -0.33 32.12 1.17
N GLU A 246 -0.90 33.11 1.82
CA GLU A 246 -0.19 34.13 2.59
C GLU A 246 -0.24 33.79 4.08
N THR A 247 0.93 33.77 4.73
CA THR A 247 1.03 33.47 6.16
C THR A 247 2.30 34.08 6.76
N LYS A 248 2.50 33.88 8.06
CA LYS A 248 3.75 34.24 8.74
C LYS A 248 4.50 32.98 9.06
N ARG A 249 5.83 33.05 9.11
CA ARG A 249 6.67 31.90 9.49
C ARG A 249 6.23 31.22 10.79
N LYS A 250 5.80 32.00 11.79
CA LYS A 250 5.35 31.48 13.10
C LYS A 250 4.02 30.72 13.04
N ASP A 251 3.24 30.94 11.99
CA ASP A 251 1.90 30.36 11.79
C ASP A 251 1.93 29.30 10.66
N LEU A 252 3.13 28.94 10.17
CA LEU A 252 3.37 27.94 9.13
C LEU A 252 3.96 26.66 9.73
N GLU A 253 3.27 25.56 9.52
CA GLU A 253 3.76 24.20 9.72
C GLU A 253 3.94 23.54 8.36
N LEU A 254 5.20 23.36 7.94
CA LEU A 254 5.55 22.67 6.72
C LEU A 254 6.17 21.32 7.06
N ASN A 255 5.41 20.26 6.85
CA ASN A 255 5.80 18.88 7.12
C ASN A 255 6.16 18.18 5.81
N THR A 256 7.06 17.20 5.88
CA THR A 256 7.34 16.30 4.75
C THR A 256 7.07 14.86 5.17
N VAL A 257 6.40 14.11 4.29
CA VAL A 257 6.07 12.70 4.49
C VAL A 257 6.49 11.93 3.25
N GLY A 258 7.34 10.92 3.43
CA GLY A 258 7.75 10.01 2.37
C GLY A 258 6.86 8.77 2.34
N ILE A 259 6.54 8.31 1.13
CA ILE A 259 5.84 7.04 0.92
C ILE A 259 6.86 5.90 0.88
N GLN A 260 6.56 4.78 1.54
CA GLN A 260 7.38 3.55 1.74
C GLN A 260 8.73 3.73 2.44
N LYS A 261 9.34 4.91 2.36
CA LYS A 261 10.63 5.24 2.99
C LYS A 261 10.64 6.70 3.43
N ALA A 262 11.54 7.04 4.34
CA ALA A 262 11.80 8.44 4.68
C ALA A 262 12.30 9.20 3.42
N PRO A 263 11.92 10.47 3.23
CA PRO A 263 12.42 11.30 2.14
C PRO A 263 13.94 11.53 2.19
N GLU A 264 14.58 11.51 1.02
CA GLU A 264 16.04 11.73 0.91
C GLU A 264 16.42 13.19 1.25
N GLY A 265 17.56 13.38 1.93
CA GLY A 265 18.07 14.70 2.27
C GLY A 265 17.31 15.43 3.39
N THR A 266 16.44 14.73 4.12
CA THR A 266 15.74 15.23 5.31
C THR A 266 16.12 14.41 6.53
N ASN A 267 16.11 15.03 7.71
CA ASN A 267 16.35 14.30 8.95
C ASN A 267 15.06 13.55 9.31
N PRO A 268 15.08 12.21 9.47
CA PRO A 268 13.93 11.47 9.96
C PRO A 268 13.59 11.90 11.39
N VAL A 269 12.31 11.85 11.78
CA VAL A 269 11.92 12.20 13.15
C VAL A 269 12.64 11.30 14.14
N SER A 270 13.41 11.92 15.03
CA SER A 270 13.99 11.30 16.21
C SER A 270 12.89 10.88 17.21
N THR A 271 12.18 9.79 16.93
CA THR A 271 11.30 9.17 17.91
C THR A 271 12.17 8.36 18.87
N VAL A 272 12.05 8.60 20.18
CA VAL A 272 12.82 7.91 21.21
C VAL A 272 12.74 6.38 21.05
N SER A 273 13.91 5.78 20.81
CA SER A 273 14.28 4.36 20.85
C SER A 273 13.60 3.41 19.85
N ALA A 274 14.11 3.40 18.62
CA ALA A 274 14.82 2.23 18.13
C ALA A 274 16.27 2.66 17.91
N THR A 275 17.21 2.04 18.61
CA THR A 275 18.64 2.24 18.36
C THR A 275 18.92 1.71 16.97
N ALA A 276 19.00 2.59 15.97
CA ALA A 276 19.75 2.27 14.76
C ALA A 276 21.22 2.16 15.17
N PRO A 277 21.90 1.03 14.94
CA PRO A 277 23.35 0.98 15.04
C PRO A 277 23.89 1.95 14.00
N SER A 278 24.80 2.82 14.43
CA SER A 278 25.59 3.67 13.55
C SER A 278 26.21 2.83 12.42
N GLU A 279 25.86 3.12 11.18
CA GLU A 279 26.56 2.65 9.98
C GLU A 279 28.07 2.90 10.13
N PRO A 280 28.91 1.86 10.07
CA PRO A 280 30.26 2.03 9.60
C PRO A 280 30.21 2.08 8.07
N GLU A 281 30.85 3.08 7.46
CA GLU A 281 31.16 3.07 6.02
C GLU A 281 31.87 1.73 5.69
N GLY A 282 31.15 0.82 5.02
CA GLY A 282 31.62 -0.49 4.58
C GLY A 282 31.71 -0.58 3.05
N PRO A 283 32.59 -1.44 2.51
CA PRO A 283 33.00 -1.46 1.09
C PRO A 283 31.87 -2.03 0.19
N PRO A 284 31.97 -1.96 -1.16
CA PRO A 284 30.81 -2.00 -2.04
C PRO A 284 29.96 -3.26 -1.85
N THR A 285 28.65 -3.08 -1.78
CA THR A 285 27.65 -4.15 -1.69
C THR A 285 27.82 -5.12 -2.84
N SER A 286 28.02 -6.39 -2.51
CA SER A 286 27.86 -7.49 -3.47
C SER A 286 26.42 -7.45 -4.01
N ASP A 287 26.24 -7.51 -5.33
CA ASP A 287 24.91 -7.62 -5.97
C ASP A 287 24.24 -8.99 -5.72
N GLU A 288 24.86 -9.88 -4.94
CA GLU A 288 24.33 -11.22 -4.66
C GLU A 288 23.24 -11.20 -3.58
N PRO A 289 22.14 -11.96 -3.75
CA PRO A 289 21.11 -12.14 -2.74
C PRO A 289 21.68 -12.73 -1.44
N SER A 290 21.37 -12.13 -0.29
CA SER A 290 21.80 -12.64 1.03
C SER A 290 20.74 -12.37 2.12
N LEU A 291 20.81 -13.13 3.21
CA LEU A 291 19.99 -12.87 4.41
C LEU A 291 20.50 -11.61 5.11
N GLY A 292 19.58 -10.72 5.44
CA GLY A 292 19.82 -9.55 6.27
C GLY A 292 19.74 -9.91 7.75
N GLU A 293 19.31 -8.95 8.57
CA GLU A 293 19.12 -9.17 10.00
C GLU A 293 17.81 -9.91 10.27
N PHE A 294 17.84 -10.90 11.16
CA PHE A 294 16.65 -11.65 11.52
C PHE A 294 16.65 -12.08 12.98
N THR A 295 15.44 -12.29 13.49
CA THR A 295 15.18 -12.81 14.84
C THR A 295 14.36 -14.09 14.74
N VAL A 296 14.74 -15.12 15.50
CA VAL A 296 13.96 -16.34 15.68
C VAL A 296 13.35 -16.38 17.07
N SER A 297 12.03 -16.54 17.14
CA SER A 297 11.28 -16.57 18.39
C SER A 297 10.26 -17.70 18.42
N VAL A 298 9.87 -18.13 19.62
CA VAL A 298 8.85 -19.18 19.79
C VAL A 298 7.46 -18.57 19.57
N SER A 299 6.80 -18.93 18.47
CA SER A 299 5.45 -18.47 18.13
C SER A 299 4.36 -19.21 18.90
N LYS A 300 4.61 -20.47 19.27
CA LYS A 300 3.64 -21.29 20.00
C LYS A 300 4.31 -22.25 20.97
N SER A 301 3.78 -22.33 22.19
CA SER A 301 4.25 -23.26 23.23
C SER A 301 3.10 -23.97 23.95
N THR A 302 3.43 -25.04 24.68
CA THR A 302 2.49 -25.76 25.57
C THR A 302 2.89 -25.62 27.02
N GLY A 303 1.94 -25.92 27.92
CA GLY A 303 2.20 -25.95 29.36
C GLY A 303 3.41 -26.84 29.66
N ASN A 304 4.40 -26.28 30.35
CA ASN A 304 5.76 -26.78 30.60
C ASN A 304 6.86 -26.32 29.60
N ASP A 305 6.76 -25.14 29.00
CA ASP A 305 7.84 -24.51 28.20
C ASP A 305 8.25 -25.30 26.96
N LYS A 306 7.33 -26.14 26.47
CA LYS A 306 7.54 -26.99 25.31
C LYS A 306 7.20 -26.23 24.04
N ILE A 307 8.15 -26.11 23.13
CA ILE A 307 8.02 -25.38 21.87
C ILE A 307 7.17 -26.20 20.91
N GLN A 308 6.11 -25.61 20.36
CA GLN A 308 5.31 -26.22 19.29
C GLN A 308 5.69 -25.69 17.92
N GLU A 309 6.00 -24.39 17.84
CA GLU A 309 6.28 -23.70 16.59
C GLU A 309 7.22 -22.53 16.90
N ALA A 310 8.12 -22.24 15.97
CA ALA A 310 8.96 -21.05 16.00
C ALA A 310 8.89 -20.33 14.65
N THR A 311 9.09 -19.02 14.70
CA THR A 311 9.07 -18.12 13.55
C THR A 311 10.39 -17.39 13.45
N ALA A 312 10.94 -17.31 12.24
CA ALA A 312 12.03 -16.42 11.88
C ALA A 312 11.46 -15.24 11.09
N ASP A 313 11.69 -14.04 11.62
CA ASP A 313 11.29 -12.77 11.00
C ASP A 313 12.53 -11.92 10.75
N GLY A 314 12.68 -11.36 9.56
CA GLY A 314 13.87 -10.58 9.23
C GLY A 314 13.83 -9.90 7.87
N THR A 315 14.97 -9.34 7.49
CA THR A 315 15.19 -8.66 6.21
C THR A 315 16.05 -9.49 5.28
N THR A 316 16.05 -9.13 4.00
CA THR A 316 16.97 -9.67 3.00
C THR A 316 17.68 -8.55 2.24
N VAL A 317 18.85 -8.86 1.70
CA VAL A 317 19.60 -7.96 0.81
C VAL A 317 19.46 -8.50 -0.61
N ASN A 318 19.08 -7.62 -1.55
CA ASN A 318 18.83 -7.95 -2.96
C ASN A 318 17.84 -9.13 -3.16
N PRO A 319 16.57 -9.01 -2.71
CA PRO A 319 15.60 -10.10 -2.79
C PRO A 319 15.34 -10.54 -4.25
N ASP A 320 15.48 -11.84 -4.50
CA ASP A 320 15.24 -12.47 -5.80
C ASP A 320 14.19 -13.60 -5.66
N PRO A 321 13.07 -13.56 -6.38
CA PRO A 321 12.02 -14.59 -6.32
C PRO A 321 12.44 -15.97 -6.86
N ASN A 322 13.68 -16.15 -7.33
CA ASN A 322 14.24 -17.46 -7.64
C ASN A 322 14.94 -18.12 -6.44
N TYR A 323 15.07 -17.43 -5.31
CA TYR A 323 15.69 -17.92 -4.08
C TYR A 323 14.62 -18.25 -3.02
N GLU A 324 14.97 -19.14 -2.11
CA GLU A 324 14.09 -19.56 -1.01
C GLU A 324 14.80 -19.42 0.35
N ILE A 325 14.03 -19.08 1.38
CA ILE A 325 14.51 -19.02 2.76
C ILE A 325 13.94 -20.24 3.50
N ARG A 326 14.83 -21.02 4.08
CA ARG A 326 14.50 -22.19 4.89
C ARG A 326 14.77 -21.94 6.35
N LEU A 327 13.78 -22.21 7.19
CA LEU A 327 13.95 -22.32 8.64
C LEU A 327 13.90 -23.80 9.04
N GLU A 328 14.94 -24.27 9.71
CA GLU A 328 15.04 -25.61 10.30
C GLU A 328 15.18 -25.53 11.83
N LEU A 329 14.36 -26.31 12.54
CA LEU A 329 14.45 -26.54 13.98
C LEU A 329 14.94 -27.97 14.24
N ARG A 330 15.99 -28.13 15.03
CA ARG A 330 16.63 -29.42 15.31
C ARG A 330 16.74 -29.70 16.80
N GLN A 331 16.54 -30.96 17.18
CA GLN A 331 16.96 -31.49 18.47
C GLN A 331 17.58 -32.88 18.30
N GLY A 332 18.89 -32.99 18.54
CA GLY A 332 19.59 -34.25 18.36
C GLY A 332 19.52 -34.72 16.90
N GLY A 333 18.90 -35.88 16.67
CA GLY A 333 18.76 -36.48 15.33
C GLY A 333 17.42 -36.21 14.63
N ASP A 334 16.53 -35.41 15.22
CA ASP A 334 15.20 -35.09 14.67
C ASP A 334 15.13 -33.60 14.28
N SER A 335 14.57 -33.30 13.12
CA SER A 335 14.42 -31.94 12.62
C SER A 335 13.13 -31.70 11.84
N LYS A 336 12.72 -30.44 11.79
CA LYS A 336 11.56 -29.95 11.05
C LYS A 336 11.91 -28.65 10.35
N GLN A 337 11.53 -28.53 9.09
CA GLN A 337 11.83 -27.37 8.27
C GLN A 337 10.61 -26.87 7.50
N ASN A 338 10.62 -25.58 7.18
CA ASN A 338 9.69 -24.95 6.25
C ASN A 338 10.45 -23.97 5.36
N GLU A 339 9.97 -23.78 4.14
CA GLU A 339 10.60 -22.98 3.09
C GLU A 339 9.59 -21.96 2.53
N ILE A 340 10.05 -20.74 2.29
CA ILE A 340 9.29 -19.68 1.62
C ILE A 340 10.12 -19.05 0.51
N GLN A 341 9.47 -18.42 -0.44
CA GLN A 341 10.15 -17.61 -1.45
C GLN A 341 10.80 -16.37 -0.80
N MET A 342 11.98 -15.99 -1.27
CA MET A 342 12.73 -14.84 -0.76
C MET A 342 11.91 -13.55 -0.92
N THR A 343 11.67 -12.87 0.19
CA THR A 343 10.91 -11.62 0.28
C THR A 343 11.62 -10.69 1.25
N ASP A 344 11.39 -9.38 1.10
CA ASP A 344 11.85 -8.39 2.07
C ASP A 344 10.65 -7.56 2.55
N PRO A 345 10.28 -7.61 3.84
CA PRO A 345 10.77 -8.54 4.87
C PRO A 345 10.30 -9.98 4.64
N PHE A 346 10.95 -10.95 5.28
CA PHE A 346 10.53 -12.35 5.28
C PHE A 346 9.98 -12.78 6.65
N SER A 347 9.05 -13.74 6.63
CA SER A 347 8.52 -14.40 7.84
C SER A 347 8.25 -15.87 7.52
N VAL A 348 9.01 -16.77 8.15
CA VAL A 348 8.88 -18.23 7.97
C VAL A 348 8.67 -18.89 9.31
N SER A 349 7.68 -19.78 9.40
CA SER A 349 7.38 -20.53 10.62
C SER A 349 7.47 -22.03 10.36
N THR A 350 7.95 -22.80 11.32
CA THR A 350 7.99 -24.27 11.23
C THR A 350 7.64 -24.92 12.57
N ASP A 351 7.04 -26.11 12.49
CA ASP A 351 6.69 -26.92 13.65
C ASP A 351 7.95 -27.44 14.35
N SER A 352 7.85 -27.69 15.66
CA SER A 352 8.91 -28.30 16.44
C SER A 352 9.08 -29.81 16.13
N PRO A 353 10.29 -30.37 16.24
CA PRO A 353 10.56 -31.80 16.24
C PRO A 353 9.73 -32.60 17.26
N SER A 354 9.72 -33.93 17.09
CA SER A 354 8.88 -34.81 17.88
C SER A 354 9.10 -34.65 19.40
N GLY A 355 7.99 -34.58 20.14
CA GLY A 355 8.03 -34.42 21.60
C GLY A 355 8.02 -32.98 22.11
N ASN A 356 8.06 -31.98 21.22
CA ASN A 356 7.99 -30.54 21.51
C ASN A 356 9.02 -30.15 22.58
N PRO A 357 10.32 -30.20 22.25
CA PRO A 357 11.37 -29.91 23.21
C PRO A 357 11.32 -28.49 23.78
N LYS A 358 12.02 -28.32 24.90
CA LYS A 358 12.16 -27.02 25.57
C LYS A 358 13.28 -26.15 24.99
N GLN A 359 14.21 -26.79 24.27
CA GLN A 359 15.42 -26.19 23.71
C GLN A 359 15.67 -26.78 22.33
N LEU A 360 15.91 -25.92 21.35
CA LEU A 360 16.11 -26.27 19.94
C LEU A 360 17.34 -25.57 19.37
N ASP A 361 18.09 -26.28 18.53
CA ASP A 361 19.05 -25.66 17.64
C ASP A 361 18.29 -25.13 16.42
N VAL A 362 18.67 -23.96 15.92
CA VAL A 362 18.00 -23.28 14.81
C VAL A 362 18.99 -23.05 13.67
N THR A 363 18.57 -23.38 12.45
CA THR A 363 19.30 -23.04 11.24
C THR A 363 18.40 -22.27 10.29
N VAL A 364 18.89 -21.15 9.76
CA VAL A 364 18.23 -20.38 8.70
C VAL A 364 19.13 -20.39 7.47
N ASP A 365 18.65 -21.00 6.38
CA ASP A 365 19.40 -21.10 5.13
C ASP A 365 18.75 -20.24 4.05
N LEU A 366 19.59 -19.66 3.18
CA LEU A 366 19.19 -19.15 1.88
C LEU A 366 19.55 -20.19 0.81
N LEU A 367 18.59 -20.51 -0.04
CA LEU A 367 18.70 -21.51 -1.11
C LEU A 367 18.61 -20.82 -2.47
N ASP A 368 19.47 -21.22 -3.42
CA ASP A 368 19.35 -20.80 -4.82
C ASP A 368 18.19 -21.52 -5.53
N GLY A 369 17.90 -21.12 -6.78
CA GLY A 369 16.84 -21.73 -7.60
C GLY A 369 17.07 -23.20 -7.98
N ASN A 370 18.20 -23.81 -7.57
CA ASN A 370 18.48 -25.24 -7.70
C ASN A 370 18.41 -25.97 -6.35
N GLY A 371 18.08 -25.28 -5.25
CA GLY A 371 18.01 -25.83 -3.89
C GLY A 371 19.37 -25.98 -3.20
N ASN A 372 20.42 -25.32 -3.68
CA ASN A 372 21.72 -25.30 -3.00
C ASN A 372 21.75 -24.22 -1.93
N VAL A 373 22.32 -24.52 -0.75
CA VAL A 373 22.54 -23.53 0.30
C VAL A 373 23.63 -22.56 -0.14
N VAL A 374 23.27 -21.28 -0.28
CA VAL A 374 24.17 -20.18 -0.64
C VAL A 374 24.65 -19.39 0.58
N GLN A 375 23.85 -19.39 1.65
CA GLN A 375 24.20 -18.83 2.95
C GLN A 375 23.50 -19.67 4.02
N SER A 376 24.22 -20.03 5.08
CA SER A 376 23.67 -20.79 6.21
C SER A 376 23.98 -20.09 7.52
N CYS A 377 22.96 -19.81 8.33
CA CYS A 377 23.09 -19.21 9.64
C CYS A 377 22.66 -20.18 10.73
N GLU A 378 23.63 -20.69 11.50
CA GLU A 378 23.38 -21.62 12.60
C GLU A 378 23.38 -20.91 13.95
N SER A 379 22.43 -21.25 14.82
CA SER A 379 22.34 -20.66 16.16
C SER A 379 23.51 -21.09 17.06
N ASN A 380 24.17 -20.14 17.71
CA ASN A 380 25.21 -20.32 18.71
C ASN A 380 24.63 -20.75 20.08
N GLU A 381 23.36 -20.42 20.33
CA GLU A 381 22.62 -20.79 21.54
C GLU A 381 21.29 -21.47 21.20
N GLN A 382 20.74 -22.22 22.15
CA GLN A 382 19.47 -22.92 21.94
C GLN A 382 18.27 -22.01 22.16
N LEU A 383 17.30 -22.07 21.24
CA LEU A 383 16.03 -21.39 21.34
C LEU A 383 15.16 -22.03 22.43
N SER A 384 14.59 -21.21 23.31
CA SER A 384 13.68 -21.58 24.41
C SER A 384 12.49 -20.62 24.45
N THR A 385 11.45 -20.92 25.24
CA THR A 385 10.33 -19.98 25.45
C THR A 385 10.70 -18.72 26.24
N SER A 386 11.93 -18.65 26.77
CA SER A 386 12.42 -17.53 27.59
C SER A 386 13.42 -16.61 26.88
N ASN A 387 13.79 -16.92 25.64
CA ASN A 387 14.68 -16.10 24.82
C ASN A 387 14.18 -16.03 23.37
N SER A 388 14.76 -15.09 22.64
CA SER A 388 14.72 -15.00 21.18
C SER A 388 16.16 -14.91 20.70
N LEU A 389 16.46 -15.54 19.58
CA LEU A 389 17.81 -15.51 18.99
C LEU A 389 17.86 -14.44 17.91
N ASN A 390 18.85 -13.56 17.92
CA ASN A 390 18.98 -12.46 16.96
C ASN A 390 20.41 -12.41 16.37
N THR A 391 20.50 -12.21 15.05
CA THR A 391 21.77 -11.99 14.33
C THR A 391 22.58 -10.79 14.86
N GLU A 392 21.93 -9.68 15.25
CA GLU A 392 22.58 -8.49 15.82
C GLU A 392 23.26 -8.76 17.17
N GLN A 393 22.72 -9.71 17.94
CA GLN A 393 23.27 -10.07 19.27
C GLN A 393 24.38 -11.11 19.16
N GLY A 394 24.71 -11.57 17.95
CA GLY A 394 25.71 -12.60 17.71
C GLY A 394 25.21 -14.01 18.06
N ASP A 395 23.90 -14.21 18.11
CA ASP A 395 23.29 -15.52 18.43
C ASP A 395 23.37 -16.50 17.27
N PHE A 396 23.84 -16.06 16.09
CA PHE A 396 24.03 -16.87 14.90
C PHE A 396 25.45 -16.76 14.34
N THR A 397 25.94 -17.85 13.77
CA THR A 397 27.13 -17.88 12.93
C THR A 397 26.69 -18.14 11.49
N CYS A 398 26.87 -17.16 10.60
CA CYS A 398 26.53 -17.27 9.19
C CYS A 398 27.77 -17.59 8.33
N SER A 399 27.65 -18.53 7.41
CA SER A 399 28.71 -18.97 6.48
C SER A 399 28.26 -19.06 5.03
#